data_AF-A0A085FZ29-F1
#
_entry.id   AF-A0A085FZ29-F1
#
_cell.length_a   1.000
_cell.length_b   1.000
_cell.length_c   1.000
_cell.angle_alpha   90.00
_cell.angle_beta   90.00
_cell.angle_gamma   90.00
#
_symmetry.space_group_name_H-M   'P 1'
#
loop_
_entity.id
_entity.type
_entity.pdbx_description
1 polymer ?
#
loop_
_entity_poly.entity_id
_entity_poly.type
_entity_poly.pdbx_seq_one_letter_code
_entity_poly.pdbx_strand_id
1 'polypeptide(L)'
;MHTQNVKTAAPESSERWGKKFTMTHLTDLFLYVMVNSEGQKQPGIFVPPPEGDLHIAVREDGGETVIVWTQNGWPLAAAIPESGYLAVLTGIAE
;
A
#
# COMPACT_ATOMS: atom_id res chain seq x y z
N MET A 1 7.51 -31.73 -38.36
CA MET A 1 6.53 -31.12 -37.44
C MET A 1 6.60 -31.87 -36.13
N HIS A 2 7.18 -31.26 -35.09
CA HIS A 2 7.26 -31.86 -33.75
C HIS A 2 6.60 -30.89 -32.78
N THR A 3 5.50 -31.33 -32.19
CA THR A 3 4.56 -30.54 -31.40
C THR A 3 5.15 -30.31 -30.01
N GLN A 4 5.57 -29.08 -29.71
CA GLN A 4 5.95 -28.71 -28.35
C GLN A 4 4.70 -28.44 -27.51
N ASN A 5 4.44 -29.31 -26.54
CA ASN A 5 3.47 -29.08 -25.47
C ASN A 5 4.02 -28.00 -24.54
N VAL A 6 3.61 -26.75 -24.73
CA VAL A 6 3.78 -25.69 -23.75
C VAL A 6 2.75 -25.91 -22.65
N LYS A 7 3.15 -26.56 -21.56
CA LYS A 7 2.38 -26.54 -20.31
C LYS A 7 2.55 -25.16 -19.69
N THR A 8 1.64 -24.28 -20.08
CA THR A 8 1.47 -22.93 -19.56
C THR A 8 1.07 -22.95 -18.08
N ALA A 9 1.65 -21.99 -17.34
CA ALA A 9 1.31 -21.50 -16.00
C ALA A 9 1.59 -22.44 -14.79
N ALA A 10 2.54 -22.00 -13.97
CA ALA A 10 2.67 -22.42 -12.57
C ALA A 10 1.38 -22.07 -11.80
N PRO A 11 0.73 -23.02 -11.11
CA PRO A 11 -0.47 -22.77 -10.35
C PRO A 11 -0.09 -22.43 -8.90
N GLU A 12 0.42 -21.23 -8.62
CA GLU A 12 0.72 -20.80 -7.24
C GLU A 12 0.29 -19.36 -6.96
N SER A 13 -0.83 -18.92 -7.53
CA SER A 13 -1.52 -17.71 -7.06
C SER A 13 -2.95 -18.03 -6.65
N SER A 14 -3.10 -19.13 -5.91
CA SER A 14 -4.33 -19.49 -5.20
C SER A 14 -4.10 -19.58 -3.68
N GLU A 15 -2.99 -19.03 -3.19
CA GLU A 15 -2.80 -18.80 -1.75
C GLU A 15 -3.56 -17.55 -1.32
N ARG A 16 -4.87 -17.73 -1.21
CA ARG A 16 -5.73 -17.23 -0.14
C ARG A 16 -5.44 -15.81 0.35
N TRP A 17 -6.28 -14.93 -0.15
CA TRP A 17 -6.79 -13.66 0.39
C TRP A 17 -7.19 -13.75 1.89
N GLY A 18 -6.23 -14.04 2.76
CA GLY A 18 -6.42 -14.25 4.20
C GLY A 18 -5.10 -14.26 4.98
N LYS A 19 -4.01 -13.80 4.36
CA LYS A 19 -2.72 -13.62 5.04
C LYS A 19 -2.85 -12.36 5.89
N LYS A 20 -2.80 -12.50 7.23
CA LYS A 20 -2.67 -11.37 8.16
C LYS A 20 -1.63 -10.41 7.58
N PHE A 21 -2.04 -9.18 7.31
CA PHE A 21 -1.14 -8.14 6.78
C PHE A 21 0.01 -8.00 7.77
N THR A 22 1.22 -8.44 7.37
CA THR A 22 2.37 -8.40 8.27
C THR A 22 2.89 -6.96 8.35
N MET A 23 3.50 -6.60 9.48
CA MET A 23 4.14 -5.28 9.64
C MET A 23 5.08 -4.96 8.47
N THR A 24 5.84 -5.95 8.00
CA THR A 24 6.73 -5.80 6.84
C THR A 24 6.00 -5.39 5.56
N HIS A 25 4.82 -5.97 5.27
CA HIS A 25 4.04 -5.57 4.09
C HIS A 25 3.52 -4.15 4.22
N LEU A 26 3.12 -3.74 5.43
CA LEU A 26 2.62 -2.39 5.67
C LEU A 26 3.74 -1.35 5.55
N THR A 27 4.92 -1.65 6.09
CA THR A 27 6.12 -0.82 5.91
C THR A 27 6.51 -0.71 4.44
N ASP A 28 6.42 -1.79 3.66
CA ASP A 28 6.70 -1.77 2.22
C ASP A 28 5.75 -0.83 1.47
N LEU A 29 4.43 -0.93 1.71
CA LEU A 29 3.45 -0.01 1.13
C LEU A 29 3.66 1.44 1.59
N PHE A 30 4.01 1.65 2.86
CA PHE A 30 4.31 2.97 3.40
C PHE A 30 5.49 3.62 2.66
N LEU A 31 6.60 2.87 2.50
CA LEU A 31 7.77 3.32 1.74
C LEU A 31 7.43 3.57 0.28
N TYR A 32 6.60 2.72 -0.33
CA TYR A 32 6.13 2.93 -1.70
C TYR A 32 5.40 4.27 -1.83
N VAL A 33 4.46 4.59 -0.94
CA VAL A 33 3.76 5.89 -0.97
C VAL A 33 4.73 7.03 -0.77
N MET A 34 5.62 6.94 0.22
CA MET A 34 6.60 7.98 0.52
C MET A 34 7.46 8.31 -0.70
N VAL A 35 8.08 7.31 -1.31
CA VAL A 35 8.96 7.50 -2.48
C VAL A 35 8.19 8.01 -3.68
N ASN A 36 7.01 7.46 -3.97
CA ASN A 36 6.26 7.86 -5.16
C ASN A 36 5.56 9.21 -4.98
N SER A 37 5.32 9.65 -3.75
CA SER A 37 4.76 10.99 -3.46
C SER A 37 5.79 12.11 -3.57
N GLU A 38 7.07 11.80 -3.63
CA GLU A 38 8.14 12.79 -3.74
C GLU A 38 7.99 13.60 -5.04
N GLY A 39 8.04 14.93 -4.91
CA GLY A 39 7.82 15.85 -6.04
C GLY A 39 6.38 15.93 -6.54
N GLN A 40 5.42 15.33 -5.81
CA GLN A 40 4.00 15.50 -6.08
C GLN A 40 3.39 16.56 -5.17
N LYS A 41 2.50 17.38 -5.75
CA LYS A 41 1.69 18.33 -4.99
C LYS A 41 0.82 17.58 -3.98
N GLN A 42 1.03 17.87 -2.70
CA GLN A 42 0.28 17.26 -1.61
C GLN A 42 -1.04 18.01 -1.33
N PRO A 43 -2.16 17.29 -1.09
CA PRO A 43 -3.41 17.91 -0.72
C PRO A 43 -3.39 18.37 0.74
N GLY A 44 -4.11 19.45 1.06
CA GLY A 44 -4.26 19.90 2.45
C GLY A 44 -5.17 19.00 3.29
N ILE A 45 -6.06 18.23 2.65
CA ILE A 45 -6.96 17.28 3.29
C ILE A 45 -7.06 16.04 2.39
N PHE A 46 -6.92 14.86 2.98
CA PHE A 46 -7.20 13.58 2.32
C PHE A 46 -8.51 13.00 2.85
N VAL A 47 -9.45 12.73 1.94
CA VAL A 47 -10.67 11.99 2.26
C VAL A 47 -10.55 10.63 1.57
N PRO A 48 -10.47 9.52 2.34
CA PRO A 48 -10.36 8.20 1.74
C PRO A 48 -11.60 7.86 0.93
N PRO A 49 -11.46 7.15 -0.20
CA PRO A 49 -12.61 6.73 -1.00
C PRO A 49 -13.50 5.75 -0.23
N PRO A 50 -14.81 5.71 -0.51
CA PRO A 50 -15.78 4.90 0.24
C PRO A 50 -15.53 3.39 0.19
N GLU A 51 -14.88 2.90 -0.88
CA GLU A 51 -14.50 1.49 -1.07
C GLU A 51 -12.99 1.28 -0.84
N GLY A 52 -12.36 2.15 -0.05
CA GLY A 52 -10.95 2.03 0.32
C GLY A 52 -10.76 1.15 1.55
N ASP A 53 -9.73 0.31 1.52
CA ASP A 53 -9.28 -0.44 2.70
C ASP A 53 -8.31 0.41 3.53
N LEU A 54 -8.40 0.24 4.84
CA LEU A 54 -7.54 0.88 5.82
C LEU A 54 -6.67 -0.17 6.51
N HIS A 55 -5.35 -0.02 6.40
CA HIS A 55 -4.38 -0.86 7.08
C HIS A 55 -3.67 -0.06 8.17
N ILE A 56 -3.64 -0.60 9.39
CA ILE A 56 -3.05 0.04 10.56
C ILE A 56 -2.06 -0.93 11.18
N ALA A 57 -0.84 -0.46 11.45
CA ALA A 57 0.09 -1.18 12.31
C ALA A 57 0.63 -0.24 13.38
N VAL A 58 0.62 -0.73 14.62
CA VAL A 58 1.17 -0.03 15.77
C VAL A 58 2.51 -0.69 16.11
N ARG A 59 3.56 0.11 16.35
CA ARG A 59 4.82 -0.42 16.87
C ARG A 59 4.59 -1.14 18.20
N GLU A 60 5.41 -2.15 18.49
CA GLU A 60 5.30 -2.94 19.73
C GLU A 60 5.44 -2.08 21.01
N ASP A 61 6.20 -0.99 20.92
CA ASP A 61 6.38 0.00 22.00
C ASP A 61 5.18 0.97 22.14
N GLY A 62 4.23 0.94 21.20
CA GLY A 62 3.04 1.80 21.20
C GLY A 62 3.27 3.26 20.77
N GLY A 63 4.52 3.65 20.47
CA GLY A 63 4.87 5.05 20.19
C GLY A 63 4.58 5.56 18.77
N GLU A 64 4.41 4.68 17.79
CA GLU A 64 4.16 5.08 16.40
C GLU A 64 3.10 4.19 15.75
N THR A 65 2.17 4.84 15.04
CA THR A 65 1.12 4.20 14.26
C THR A 65 1.35 4.48 12.78
N VAL A 66 1.58 3.43 12.00
CA VAL A 66 1.64 3.52 10.54
C VAL A 66 0.28 3.19 9.97
N ILE A 67 -0.23 4.09 9.14
CA ILE A 67 -1.53 3.96 8.48
C ILE A 67 -1.32 4.00 6.98
N VAL A 68 -1.92 3.05 6.26
CA VAL A 68 -1.91 3.02 4.79
C VAL A 68 -3.34 2.81 4.29
N TRP A 69 -3.76 3.65 3.35
CA TRP A 69 -5.01 3.48 2.61
C TRP A 69 -4.74 2.83 1.27
N THR A 70 -5.54 1.83 0.92
CA THR A 70 -5.49 1.18 -0.39
C THR A 70 -6.85 1.18 -1.05
N GLN A 71 -6.90 1.16 -2.38
CA GLN A 71 -8.13 0.93 -3.14
C GLN A 71 -7.84 -0.05 -4.27
N ASN A 72 -8.68 -1.07 -4.40
CA ASN A 72 -8.49 -2.14 -5.39
C ASN A 72 -7.09 -2.79 -5.33
N GLY A 73 -6.52 -2.90 -4.12
CA GLY A 73 -5.19 -3.45 -3.89
C GLY A 73 -4.02 -2.49 -4.15
N TRP A 74 -4.27 -1.24 -4.55
CA TRP A 74 -3.22 -0.23 -4.78
C TRP A 74 -3.15 0.79 -3.64
N PRO A 75 -1.95 1.17 -3.19
CA PRO A 75 -1.80 2.22 -2.17
C PRO A 75 -2.20 3.58 -2.72
N LEU A 76 -2.86 4.38 -1.87
CA LEU A 76 -3.34 5.72 -2.18
C LEU A 76 -2.68 6.78 -1.31
N ALA A 77 -2.60 6.50 -0.01
CA ALA A 77 -2.06 7.44 0.97
C ALA A 77 -1.43 6.68 2.13
N ALA A 78 -0.52 7.36 2.82
CA ALA A 78 0.17 6.84 3.98
C ALA A 78 0.31 7.95 5.04
N ALA A 79 0.22 7.59 6.31
CA ALA A 79 0.34 8.53 7.41
C ALA A 79 1.05 7.94 8.63
N ILE A 80 1.71 8.83 9.37
CA ILE A 80 2.17 8.61 10.75
C ILE A 80 1.61 9.78 11.58
N PRO A 81 0.44 9.60 12.23
CA PRO A 81 -0.26 10.68 12.92
C PRO A 81 0.59 11.37 14.00
N GLU A 82 1.37 10.60 14.74
CA GLU A 82 2.22 11.09 15.83
C GLU A 82 3.31 12.04 15.33
N SER A 83 3.77 11.84 14.09
CA SER A 83 4.75 12.69 13.42
C SER A 83 4.11 13.81 12.58
N GLY A 84 2.78 13.86 12.51
CA GLY A 84 2.06 14.77 11.60
C GLY A 84 2.31 14.48 10.12
N TYR A 85 2.78 13.28 9.79
CA TYR A 85 3.12 12.89 8.42
C TYR A 85 1.87 12.40 7.68
N LEU A 86 1.63 12.95 6.49
CA LEU A 86 0.65 12.47 5.52
C LEU A 86 1.25 12.64 4.12
N ALA A 87 1.20 11.57 3.33
CA ALA A 87 1.55 11.58 1.92
C ALA A 87 0.43 10.93 1.11
N VAL A 88 0.09 11.54 -0.02
CA VAL A 88 -0.94 11.06 -0.94
C VAL A 88 -0.34 10.95 -2.34
N LEU A 89 -0.61 9.84 -3.00
CA LEU A 89 -0.29 9.64 -4.41
C LEU A 89 -1.35 10.37 -5.24
N THR A 90 -1.06 11.62 -5.61
CA THR A 90 -1.96 12.46 -6.41
C THR A 90 -1.73 12.29 -7.92
N GLY A 91 -0.50 11.91 -8.31
CA GLY A 91 -0.06 11.90 -9.72
C GLY A 91 0.12 13.30 -10.31
N ILE A 92 0.09 14.35 -9.48
CA ILE A 92 0.23 15.75 -9.90
C ILE A 92 1.61 16.24 -9.47
N ALA A 93 2.46 16.62 -10.44
CA ALA A 93 3.78 17.19 -10.15
C ALA A 93 3.68 18.54 -9.41
N GLU A 94 4.69 18.85 -8.60
CA GLU A 94 4.85 20.12 -7.87
C GLU A 94 4.95 21.36 -8.77
#